data_AF-A0A8D8QTE1-F1
#
_entry.id   AF-A0A8D8QTE1-F1
#
_cell.length_a   1.000
_cell.length_b   1.000
_cell.length_c   1.000
_cell.angle_alpha   90.00
_cell.angle_beta   90.00
_cell.angle_gamma   90.00
#
_symmetry.space_group_name_H-M   'P 1'
#
loop_
_entity.id
_entity.type
_entity.pdbx_description
1 polymer ?
#
loop_
_entity_poly.entity_id
_entity_poly.type
_entity_poly.pdbx_seq_one_letter_code
_entity_poly.pdbx_strand_id
1 'polypeptide(L)'
;IRVGSVGDCQSDAVAEFNIGLAIAVSRRFQQARGLMLRGNWSPYHKYDDILSLNSATVGIVGLGNIGLATAHLLKAHKVSRIMYTSRQVKPEATDLGAELVPLDTLCTESDFIFITCALNKDTEGLVGRKQISLMKPSAILINTSRGGLIDQDALIEALRKKKIGGAGLD
;
A
#
# COMPACT_ATOMS: atom_id res chain seq x y z
N ILE A 1 3.32 18.15 -31.70
CA ILE A 1 3.94 16.84 -31.40
C ILE A 1 2.83 15.93 -30.87
N ARG A 2 2.70 14.68 -31.36
CA ARG A 2 1.71 13.72 -30.84
C ARG A 2 2.35 12.92 -29.69
N VAL A 3 1.58 12.64 -28.64
CA VAL A 3 2.00 11.86 -27.47
C VAL A 3 1.10 10.63 -27.37
N GLY A 4 1.71 9.45 -27.20
CA GLY A 4 1.01 8.18 -26.99
C GLY A 4 1.32 7.59 -25.61
N SER A 5 0.35 6.90 -25.02
CA SER A 5 0.48 6.14 -23.79
C SER A 5 -0.08 4.74 -24.01
N VAL A 6 0.44 3.75 -23.28
CA VAL A 6 -0.06 2.37 -23.29
C VAL A 6 -1.39 2.21 -22.54
N GLY A 7 -1.88 3.28 -21.90
CA GLY A 7 -3.16 3.29 -21.21
C GLY A 7 -3.22 2.24 -20.11
N ASP A 8 -4.23 1.39 -20.18
CA ASP A 8 -4.66 0.55 -19.06
C ASP A 8 -4.19 -0.91 -19.15
N CYS A 9 -3.46 -1.30 -20.20
CA CYS A 9 -3.12 -2.71 -20.44
C CYS A 9 -2.23 -3.33 -19.35
N GLN A 10 -1.60 -2.51 -18.52
CA GLN A 10 -0.73 -2.96 -17.41
C GLN A 10 -1.45 -2.99 -16.05
N SER A 11 -2.73 -2.60 -15.99
CA SER A 11 -3.41 -2.37 -14.70
C SER A 11 -3.46 -3.61 -13.82
N ASP A 12 -3.78 -4.76 -14.39
CA ASP A 12 -3.88 -6.04 -13.66
C ASP A 12 -2.50 -6.50 -13.17
N ALA A 13 -1.47 -6.41 -14.01
CA ALA A 13 -0.11 -6.79 -13.64
C ALA A 13 0.43 -5.94 -12.47
N VAL A 14 0.17 -4.63 -12.47
CA VAL A 14 0.56 -3.75 -11.36
C VAL A 14 -0.27 -4.04 -10.11
N ALA A 15 -1.56 -4.37 -10.26
CA ALA A 15 -2.41 -4.76 -9.14
C ALA A 15 -1.94 -6.07 -8.48
N GLU A 16 -1.58 -7.09 -9.27
CA GLU A 16 -0.97 -8.32 -8.76
C GLU A 16 0.34 -8.04 -8.02
N PHE A 17 1.16 -7.15 -8.58
CA PHE A 17 2.42 -6.74 -7.96
C PHE A 17 2.20 -6.02 -6.62
N ASN A 18 1.18 -5.15 -6.51
CA ASN A 18 0.79 -4.52 -5.25
C ASN A 18 0.54 -5.56 -4.15
N ILE A 19 -0.25 -6.59 -4.46
CA ILE A 19 -0.57 -7.66 -3.51
C ILE A 19 0.68 -8.45 -3.15
N GLY A 20 1.49 -8.84 -4.15
CA GLY A 20 2.74 -9.56 -3.94
C GLY A 20 3.71 -8.80 -3.05
N LEU A 21 3.87 -7.50 -3.28
CA LEU A 21 4.74 -6.63 -2.50
C LEU A 21 4.23 -6.46 -1.07
N ALA A 22 2.92 -6.28 -0.88
CA ALA A 22 2.30 -6.21 0.45
C ALA A 22 2.57 -7.48 1.26
N ILE A 23 2.37 -8.65 0.67
CA ILE A 23 2.65 -9.94 1.31
C ILE A 23 4.14 -10.10 1.60
N ALA A 24 5.01 -9.75 0.66
CA ALA A 24 6.46 -9.89 0.82
C ALA A 24 6.99 -9.05 1.99
N VAL A 25 6.49 -7.83 2.15
CA VAL A 25 6.82 -6.94 3.27
C VAL A 25 6.22 -7.48 4.57
N SER A 26 4.93 -7.81 4.60
CA SER A 26 4.26 -8.24 5.83
C SER A 26 4.82 -9.56 6.39
N ARG A 27 5.22 -10.47 5.50
CA ARG A 27 5.80 -11.77 5.85
C ARG A 27 7.32 -11.76 5.93
N ARG A 28 7.97 -10.60 5.82
CA ARG A 28 9.42 -10.42 5.97
C ARG A 28 10.23 -11.38 5.08
N PHE A 29 9.81 -11.53 3.81
CA PHE A 29 10.39 -12.51 2.89
C PHE A 29 11.90 -12.34 2.73
N GLN A 30 12.39 -11.10 2.67
CA GLN A 30 13.82 -10.84 2.52
C GLN A 30 14.62 -11.26 3.76
N GLN A 31 14.11 -10.98 4.96
CA GLN A 31 14.73 -11.39 6.22
C GLN A 31 14.73 -12.91 6.35
N ALA A 32 13.59 -13.55 6.09
CA ALA A 32 13.44 -15.01 6.12
C ALA A 32 14.39 -15.70 5.12
N ARG A 33 14.47 -15.19 3.88
CA ARG A 33 15.42 -15.67 2.87
C ARG A 33 16.86 -15.52 3.35
N GLY A 34 17.23 -14.37 3.92
CA GLY A 34 18.58 -14.14 4.43
C GLY A 34 18.97 -15.05 5.60
N LEU A 35 18.02 -15.45 6.44
CA LEU A 35 18.24 -16.46 7.48
C LEU A 35 18.46 -17.85 6.88
N MET A 36 17.60 -18.25 5.94
CA MET A 36 17.70 -19.55 5.26
C MET A 36 19.03 -19.72 4.52
N LEU A 37 19.48 -18.69 3.79
CA LEU A 37 20.76 -18.72 3.07
C LEU A 37 21.98 -18.83 4.00
N ARG A 38 21.85 -18.45 5.28
CA ARG A 38 22.89 -18.59 6.30
C ARG A 38 22.79 -19.91 7.07
N GLY A 39 21.93 -20.84 6.63
CA GLY A 39 21.68 -22.11 7.33
C GLY A 39 20.82 -21.99 8.58
N ASN A 40 20.31 -20.79 8.90
CA ASN A 40 19.54 -20.51 10.11
C ASN A 40 18.03 -20.70 9.87
N TRP A 41 17.63 -21.85 9.32
CA TRP A 41 16.22 -22.20 9.22
C TRP A 41 15.72 -22.65 10.59
N SER A 42 14.69 -21.98 11.11
CA SER A 42 14.01 -22.40 12.34
C SER A 42 12.50 -22.28 12.18
N PRO A 43 11.73 -23.33 12.53
CA PRO A 43 10.28 -23.30 12.53
C PRO A 43 9.71 -22.42 13.67
N TYR A 44 10.55 -21.96 14.61
CA TYR A 44 10.17 -21.19 15.78
C TYR A 44 10.45 -19.68 15.64
N HIS A 45 10.69 -19.17 14.43
CA HIS A 45 10.72 -17.72 14.20
C HIS A 45 9.33 -17.14 14.46
N LYS A 46 9.11 -16.76 15.71
CA LYS A 46 7.93 -16.03 16.15
C LYS A 46 8.05 -14.58 15.69
N TYR A 47 7.53 -14.33 14.50
CA TYR A 47 7.11 -12.99 14.14
C TYR A 47 5.71 -12.81 14.75
N ASP A 48 5.67 -12.50 16.04
CA ASP A 48 4.41 -12.33 16.79
C ASP A 48 3.59 -11.12 16.29
N ASP A 49 4.15 -10.34 15.36
CA ASP A 49 3.62 -9.11 14.79
C ASP A 49 3.37 -9.18 13.26
N ILE A 50 3.17 -10.38 12.69
CA ILE A 50 2.81 -10.51 11.26
C ILE A 50 1.42 -9.93 11.01
N LEU A 51 1.37 -8.94 10.12
CA LEU A 51 0.13 -8.44 9.56
C LEU A 51 -0.30 -9.30 8.35
N SER A 52 -1.57 -9.68 8.31
CA SER A 52 -2.19 -10.43 7.21
C SER A 52 -3.19 -9.55 6.47
N LEU A 53 -3.35 -9.74 5.15
CA LEU A 53 -4.41 -9.08 4.38
C LEU A 53 -5.81 -9.54 4.82
N ASN A 54 -5.95 -10.79 5.28
CA ASN A 54 -7.22 -11.28 5.80
C ASN A 54 -7.63 -10.45 7.01
N SER A 55 -8.86 -9.94 7.00
CA SER A 55 -9.46 -9.09 8.03
C SER A 55 -8.79 -7.73 8.24
N ALA A 56 -7.80 -7.37 7.40
CA ALA A 56 -7.17 -6.06 7.47
C ALA A 56 -8.08 -4.94 6.97
N THR A 57 -7.92 -3.74 7.53
CA THR A 57 -8.43 -2.50 6.95
C THR A 57 -7.42 -1.98 5.94
N VAL A 58 -7.86 -1.73 4.70
CA VAL A 58 -6.97 -1.31 3.62
C VAL A 58 -7.39 0.05 3.07
N GLY A 59 -6.39 0.88 2.77
CA GLY A 59 -6.57 2.22 2.23
C GLY A 59 -5.91 2.35 0.86
N ILE A 60 -6.64 2.86 -0.13
CA ILE A 60 -6.15 3.05 -1.50
C ILE A 60 -6.11 4.54 -1.83
N VAL A 61 -4.90 5.08 -1.96
CA VAL A 61 -4.67 6.47 -2.36
C VAL A 61 -4.73 6.58 -3.88
N GLY A 62 -5.90 6.98 -4.38
CA GLY A 62 -6.23 7.10 -5.79
C GLY A 62 -6.93 5.86 -6.33
N LEU A 63 -8.24 5.93 -6.56
CA LEU A 63 -9.01 4.81 -7.10
C LEU A 63 -9.19 4.93 -8.63
N GLY A 64 -8.07 4.87 -9.36
CA GLY A 64 -8.03 4.75 -10.83
C GLY A 64 -8.06 3.27 -11.26
N ASN A 65 -7.69 2.97 -12.51
CA ASN A 65 -7.75 1.59 -13.04
C ASN A 65 -6.90 0.59 -12.22
N ILE A 66 -5.66 0.95 -11.88
CA ILE A 66 -4.79 0.13 -11.01
C ILE A 66 -5.38 0.00 -9.60
N GLY A 67 -5.88 1.10 -9.03
CA GLY A 67 -6.49 1.11 -7.69
C GLY A 67 -7.74 0.24 -7.62
N LEU A 68 -8.59 0.28 -8.65
CA LEU A 68 -9.77 -0.58 -8.78
C LEU A 68 -9.38 -2.04 -8.91
N ALA A 69 -8.45 -2.39 -9.80
CA ALA A 69 -7.97 -3.77 -9.93
C ALA A 69 -7.36 -4.28 -8.61
N THR A 70 -6.59 -3.44 -7.92
CA THR A 70 -6.04 -3.76 -6.59
C THR A 70 -7.15 -4.00 -5.56
N ALA A 71 -8.20 -3.17 -5.54
CA ALA A 71 -9.34 -3.33 -4.64
C ALA A 71 -10.10 -4.65 -4.88
N HIS A 72 -10.25 -5.08 -6.13
CA HIS A 72 -10.87 -6.37 -6.47
C HIS A 72 -10.07 -7.54 -5.88
N LEU A 73 -8.74 -7.53 -6.02
CA LEU A 73 -7.87 -8.55 -5.44
C LEU A 73 -7.92 -8.51 -3.90
N LEU A 74 -7.90 -7.32 -3.29
CA LEU A 74 -8.02 -7.17 -1.84
C LEU A 74 -9.33 -7.75 -1.29
N LYS A 75 -10.45 -7.55 -2.00
CA LYS A 75 -11.74 -8.16 -1.64
C LYS A 75 -11.65 -9.70 -1.65
N ALA A 76 -10.97 -10.29 -2.64
CA ALA A 76 -10.73 -11.73 -2.70
C ALA A 76 -9.86 -12.24 -1.53
N HIS A 77 -8.97 -11.41 -0.99
CA HIS A 77 -8.18 -11.68 0.21
C HIS A 77 -8.96 -11.56 1.53
N LYS A 78 -10.27 -11.26 1.48
CA LYS A 78 -11.16 -11.15 2.66
C LYS A 78 -10.70 -10.06 3.63
N VAL A 79 -10.25 -8.93 3.11
CA VAL A 79 -10.06 -7.70 3.90
C VAL A 79 -11.37 -7.32 4.59
N SER A 80 -11.30 -6.72 5.78
CA SER A 80 -12.49 -6.35 6.55
C SER A 80 -13.15 -5.08 6.01
N ARG A 81 -12.33 -4.12 5.55
CA ARG A 81 -12.80 -2.83 5.07
C ARG A 81 -11.85 -2.25 4.02
N ILE A 82 -12.43 -1.68 2.96
CA ILE A 82 -11.70 -0.97 1.90
C ILE A 82 -12.07 0.51 1.97
N MET A 83 -11.07 1.36 2.13
CA MET A 83 -11.20 2.81 2.06
C MET A 83 -10.42 3.33 0.86
N TYR A 84 -10.83 4.46 0.30
CA TYR A 84 -10.07 5.12 -0.75
C TYR A 84 -10.14 6.64 -0.65
N THR A 85 -9.18 7.29 -1.28
CA THR A 85 -9.20 8.74 -1.54
C THR A 85 -9.26 8.99 -3.04
N SER A 86 -10.07 9.96 -3.46
CA SER A 86 -10.17 10.40 -4.85
C SER A 86 -10.70 11.83 -4.89
N ARG A 87 -10.43 12.55 -5.99
CA ARG A 87 -11.01 13.89 -6.23
C ARG A 87 -12.52 13.84 -6.46
N GLN A 88 -13.03 12.70 -6.91
CA GLN A 88 -14.43 12.46 -7.22
C GLN A 88 -14.84 11.07 -6.73
N VAL A 89 -16.10 10.93 -6.32
CA VAL A 89 -16.70 9.64 -6.01
C VAL A 89 -16.59 8.73 -7.24
N LYS A 90 -16.22 7.48 -7.01
CA LYS A 90 -16.10 6.45 -8.05
C LYS A 90 -17.30 5.52 -7.98
N PRO A 91 -18.19 5.48 -9.00
CA PRO A 91 -19.32 4.57 -9.02
C PRO A 91 -18.90 3.10 -8.81
N GLU A 92 -17.76 2.71 -9.38
CA GLU A 92 -17.18 1.37 -9.32
C GLU A 92 -16.76 0.95 -7.90
N ALA A 93 -16.58 1.92 -6.99
CA ALA A 93 -16.29 1.65 -5.58
C ALA A 93 -17.47 0.97 -4.86
N THR A 94 -18.70 1.20 -5.34
CA THR A 94 -19.93 0.69 -4.70
C THR A 94 -19.97 -0.83 -4.69
N ASP A 95 -19.65 -1.48 -5.81
CA ASP A 95 -19.64 -2.94 -5.95
C ASP A 95 -18.55 -3.60 -5.08
N LEU A 96 -17.51 -2.83 -4.76
CA LEU A 96 -16.42 -3.24 -3.89
C LEU A 96 -16.73 -3.01 -2.40
N GLY A 97 -17.79 -2.27 -2.06
CA GLY A 97 -18.04 -1.79 -0.70
C GLY A 97 -16.94 -0.84 -0.21
N ALA A 98 -16.28 -0.13 -1.13
CA ALA A 98 -15.18 0.76 -0.81
C ALA A 98 -15.68 2.16 -0.43
N GLU A 99 -15.16 2.70 0.67
CA GLU A 99 -15.61 3.97 1.25
C GLU A 99 -14.69 5.12 0.89
N LEU A 100 -15.24 6.23 0.36
CA LEU A 100 -14.48 7.45 0.13
C LEU A 100 -14.25 8.16 1.47
N VAL A 101 -12.99 8.35 1.86
CA VAL A 101 -12.61 9.02 3.11
C VAL A 101 -11.51 10.06 2.87
N PRO A 102 -11.33 11.05 3.78
CA PRO A 102 -10.17 11.93 3.76
C PRO A 102 -8.85 11.17 3.92
N LEU A 103 -7.75 11.71 3.36
CA LEU A 103 -6.43 11.06 3.41
C LEU A 103 -5.94 10.81 4.84
N ASP A 104 -6.16 11.77 5.75
CA ASP A 104 -5.75 11.62 7.15
C ASP A 104 -6.51 10.47 7.85
N THR A 105 -7.81 10.31 7.57
CA THR A 105 -8.62 9.17 8.05
C THR A 105 -8.09 7.86 7.49
N LEU A 106 -7.82 7.82 6.18
CA LEU A 106 -7.24 6.65 5.52
C LEU A 106 -5.91 6.24 6.18
N CYS A 107 -5.00 7.19 6.38
CA CYS A 107 -3.72 6.92 7.04
C CYS A 107 -3.87 6.41 8.47
N THR A 108 -4.83 6.96 9.22
CA THR A 108 -5.05 6.60 10.64
C THR A 108 -5.63 5.19 10.78
N GLU A 109 -6.55 4.80 9.90
CA GLU A 109 -7.37 3.61 10.08
C GLU A 109 -6.86 2.38 9.31
N SER A 110 -6.01 2.56 8.29
CA SER A 110 -5.49 1.48 7.47
C SER A 110 -4.35 0.68 8.13
N ASP A 111 -4.40 -0.63 7.95
CA ASP A 111 -3.29 -1.56 8.21
C ASP A 111 -2.37 -1.67 6.98
N PHE A 112 -2.94 -1.60 5.76
CA PHE A 112 -2.19 -1.48 4.52
C PHE A 112 -2.63 -0.25 3.74
N ILE A 113 -1.67 0.52 3.25
CA ILE A 113 -1.92 1.72 2.44
C ILE A 113 -1.27 1.52 1.08
N PHE A 114 -2.06 1.57 0.01
CA PHE A 114 -1.61 1.42 -1.37
C PHE A 114 -1.69 2.76 -2.10
N ILE A 115 -0.57 3.26 -2.61
CA ILE A 115 -0.52 4.46 -3.44
C ILE A 115 -0.58 4.08 -4.91
N THR A 116 -1.68 4.42 -5.58
CA THR A 116 -1.92 4.14 -7.01
C THR A 116 -2.31 5.38 -7.81
N CYS A 117 -2.11 6.58 -7.24
CA CYS A 117 -2.41 7.86 -7.89
C CYS A 117 -1.24 8.37 -8.75
N ALA A 118 -1.57 9.18 -9.77
CA ALA A 118 -0.56 9.81 -10.62
C ALA A 118 0.18 10.93 -9.89
N LEU A 119 1.49 11.06 -10.14
CA LEU A 119 2.30 12.20 -9.70
C LEU A 119 2.01 13.42 -10.57
N ASN A 120 1.63 14.52 -9.93
CA ASN A 120 1.45 15.84 -10.50
C ASN A 120 1.68 16.89 -9.39
N LYS A 121 1.52 18.18 -9.71
CA LYS A 121 1.76 19.28 -8.75
C LYS A 121 0.90 19.20 -7.49
N ASP A 122 -0.30 18.64 -7.58
CA ASP A 122 -1.23 18.53 -6.45
C ASP A 122 -0.97 17.28 -5.59
N THR A 123 -0.25 16.28 -6.13
CA THR A 123 0.02 14.99 -5.46
C THR A 123 1.49 14.79 -5.10
N GLU A 124 2.36 15.73 -5.45
CA GLU A 124 3.76 15.74 -5.01
C GLU A 124 3.83 15.86 -3.49
N GLY A 125 4.53 14.93 -2.84
CA GLY A 125 4.63 14.85 -1.38
C GLY A 125 3.30 14.59 -0.67
N LEU A 126 2.28 14.07 -1.38
CA LEU A 126 0.94 13.83 -0.82
C LEU A 126 0.96 12.99 0.45
N VAL A 127 1.78 11.93 0.48
CA VAL A 127 2.05 11.13 1.68
C VAL A 127 3.30 11.69 2.34
N GLY A 128 3.13 12.82 3.01
CA GLY A 128 4.19 13.55 3.70
C GLY A 128 4.40 13.11 5.14
N ARG A 129 5.29 13.82 5.85
CA ARG A 129 5.56 13.62 7.29
C ARG A 129 4.31 13.53 8.16
N LYS A 130 3.31 14.38 7.91
CA LYS A 130 2.03 14.36 8.65
C LYS A 130 1.31 13.02 8.45
N GLN A 131 1.08 12.61 7.20
CA GLN A 131 0.36 11.38 6.87
C GLN A 131 1.09 10.15 7.42
N ILE A 132 2.41 10.09 7.27
CA ILE A 132 3.23 9.00 7.83
C ILE A 132 3.12 8.95 9.36
N SER A 133 3.03 10.11 10.03
CA SER A 133 2.88 10.15 11.50
C SER A 133 1.51 9.68 12.00
N LEU A 134 0.48 9.71 11.14
CA LEU A 134 -0.87 9.23 11.47
C LEU A 134 -0.99 7.71 11.33
N MET A 135 -0.09 7.07 10.58
CA MET A 135 -0.13 5.63 10.34
C MET A 135 -0.01 4.82 11.63
N LYS A 136 -0.67 3.66 11.66
CA LYS A 136 -0.49 2.70 12.76
C LYS A 136 0.97 2.24 12.83
N PRO A 137 1.50 1.93 14.03
CA PRO A 137 2.84 1.35 14.18
C PRO A 137 3.05 0.04 13.40
N SER A 138 1.98 -0.71 13.15
CA SER A 138 1.98 -1.94 12.36
C SER A 138 1.72 -1.72 10.87
N ALA A 139 1.34 -0.51 10.44
CA ALA A 139 0.87 -0.28 9.08
C ALA A 139 1.99 -0.48 8.04
N ILE A 140 1.60 -0.98 6.88
CA ILE A 140 2.50 -1.20 5.74
C ILE A 140 2.13 -0.27 4.60
N LEU A 141 3.10 0.52 4.12
CA LEU A 141 2.93 1.43 2.99
C LEU A 141 3.44 0.77 1.69
N ILE A 142 2.61 0.76 0.64
CA ILE A 142 2.92 0.21 -0.66
C ILE A 142 2.84 1.32 -1.70
N ASN A 143 3.90 1.52 -2.48
CA ASN A 143 3.92 2.48 -3.58
C ASN A 143 4.50 1.84 -4.83
N THR A 144 3.65 1.67 -5.83
CA THR A 144 3.98 1.22 -7.19
C THR A 144 3.70 2.31 -8.22
N SER A 145 3.53 3.55 -7.74
CA SER A 145 3.25 4.72 -8.57
C SER A 145 4.54 5.47 -8.88
N ARG A 146 4.90 6.48 -8.07
CA ARG A 146 6.08 7.31 -8.27
C ARG A 146 6.65 7.73 -6.92
N GLY A 147 7.98 7.79 -6.82
CA GLY A 147 8.68 8.17 -5.60
C GLY A 147 8.32 9.57 -5.08
N GLY A 148 8.02 10.52 -5.98
CA GLY A 148 7.66 11.90 -5.62
C GLY A 148 6.32 12.06 -4.89
N LEU A 149 5.53 10.98 -4.75
CA LEU A 149 4.27 11.01 -3.97
C LEU A 149 4.51 10.92 -2.46
N ILE A 150 5.72 10.53 -2.04
CA ILE A 150 6.08 10.30 -0.64
C ILE A 150 7.22 11.23 -0.26
N ASP A 151 7.14 11.82 0.94
CA ASP A 151 8.31 12.39 1.61
C ASP A 151 9.26 11.26 2.03
N GLN A 152 10.31 11.03 1.23
CA GLN A 152 11.24 9.91 1.44
C GLN A 152 12.04 10.04 2.73
N ASP A 153 12.41 11.25 3.13
CA ASP A 153 13.15 11.49 4.37
C ASP A 153 12.28 11.15 5.58
N ALA A 154 11.01 11.57 5.56
CA ALA A 154 10.06 11.18 6.59
C ALA A 154 9.80 9.67 6.63
N LEU A 155 9.73 9.01 5.46
CA LEU A 155 9.56 7.55 5.39
C LEU A 155 10.77 6.82 5.99
N ILE A 156 11.99 7.22 5.63
CA ILE A 156 13.24 6.64 6.16
C ILE A 156 13.28 6.82 7.68
N GLU A 157 12.96 8.01 8.17
CA GLU A 157 12.93 8.30 9.60
C GLU A 157 11.90 7.42 10.32
N ALA A 158 10.69 7.30 9.78
CA ALA A 158 9.62 6.48 10.35
C ALA A 158 10.01 5.00 10.41
N LEU A 159 10.61 4.46 9.35
CA LEU A 159 11.09 3.07 9.32
C LEU A 159 12.22 2.83 10.32
N ARG A 160 13.22 3.72 10.39
CA ARG A 160 14.33 3.62 11.36
C ARG A 160 13.83 3.66 12.80
N LYS A 161 12.85 4.52 13.07
CA LYS A 161 12.21 4.67 14.40
C LYS A 161 11.11 3.63 14.66
N LYS A 162 10.85 2.69 13.74
CA LYS A 162 9.77 1.69 13.82
C LYS A 162 8.40 2.32 14.11
N LYS A 163 8.13 3.48 13.50
CA LYS A 163 6.84 4.19 13.58
C LYS A 163 5.79 3.61 12.66
N ILE A 164 6.20 2.82 11.67
CA ILE A 164 5.34 2.02 10.80
C ILE A 164 5.96 0.61 10.66
N GLY A 165 5.15 -0.36 10.26
CA GLY A 165 5.52 -1.78 10.21
C GLY A 165 6.44 -2.10 9.03
N GLY A 166 6.34 -1.35 7.94
CA GLY A 166 7.21 -1.49 6.79
C GLY A 166 6.77 -0.68 5.59
N ALA A 167 7.57 -0.73 4.52
CA ALA A 167 7.21 -0.17 3.24
C ALA A 167 7.71 -1.05 2.09
N GLY A 168 6.95 -1.13 1.00
CA GLY A 168 7.31 -1.74 -0.27
C GLY A 168 7.22 -0.69 -1.38
N LEU A 169 8.31 -0.51 -2.12
CA LEU A 169 8.46 0.52 -3.14
C LEU A 169 8.93 -0.12 -4.46
N ASP A 170 8.33 0.31 -5.57
CA ASP A 170 8.67 0.00 -6.97
C ASP A 170 8.74 1.31 -7.78
#